data_AF-A0A535XYE7-F1
#
_entry.id   AF-A0A535XYE7-F1
#
_cell.length_a   1.000
_cell.length_b   1.000
_cell.length_c   1.000
_cell.angle_alpha   90.00
_cell.angle_beta   90.00
_cell.angle_gamma   90.00
#
_symmetry.space_group_name_H-M   'P 1'
#
loop_
_entity.id
_entity.type
_entity.pdbx_description
1 polymer ?
#
loop_
_entity_poly.entity_id
_entity_poly.type
_entity_poly.pdbx_seq_one_letter_code
_entity_poly.pdbx_strand_id
1 'polypeptide(L)'
;MATSVLWHGTQTEALELLQALSRNCSCVVTAEGVRLSTCAPHEMLSSDQRAIDGLLFARRIASRLRSEEFHPAQSEVVASS
;
A
#
# COMPACT_ATOMS: atom_id res chain seq x y z
N MET A 1 -17.84 -1.30 18.84
CA MET A 1 -18.09 -0.18 17.90
C MET A 1 -17.30 -0.48 16.64
N ALA A 2 -17.94 -0.50 15.47
CA ALA A 2 -17.23 -0.69 14.21
C ALA A 2 -16.37 0.56 13.96
N THR A 3 -15.06 0.43 14.15
CA THR A 3 -14.08 1.45 13.78
C THR A 3 -14.04 1.52 12.26
N SER A 4 -14.76 2.47 11.68
CA SER A 4 -14.66 2.75 10.25
C SER A 4 -13.27 3.29 9.94
N VAL A 5 -12.54 2.64 9.04
CA VAL A 5 -11.27 3.16 8.53
C VAL A 5 -11.53 4.31 7.56
N LEU A 6 -10.77 5.39 7.69
CA LEU A 6 -10.82 6.56 6.83
C LEU A 6 -9.68 6.54 5.81
N TRP A 7 -10.01 6.90 4.57
CA TRP A 7 -9.03 7.03 3.50
C TRP A 7 -8.45 8.46 3.46
N HIS A 8 -7.13 8.58 3.65
CA HIS A 8 -6.40 9.86 3.63
C HIS A 8 -5.57 10.09 2.34
N GLY A 9 -5.75 9.22 1.35
CA GLY A 9 -5.06 9.32 0.05
C GLY A 9 -5.88 10.06 -1.00
N THR A 10 -5.28 10.21 -2.17
CA THR A 10 -5.97 10.67 -3.38
C THR A 10 -6.84 9.55 -3.96
N GLN A 11 -7.72 9.91 -4.90
CA GLN A 11 -8.51 8.93 -5.64
C GLN A 11 -7.63 7.98 -6.47
N THR A 12 -6.56 8.50 -7.08
CA THR A 12 -5.60 7.68 -7.84
C THR A 12 -4.93 6.64 -6.97
N GLU A 13 -4.44 7.03 -5.79
CA GLU A 13 -3.83 6.11 -4.82
C GLU A 13 -4.84 5.03 -4.36
N ALA A 14 -6.12 5.37 -4.24
CA ALA A 14 -7.17 4.40 -3.89
C ALA A 14 -7.37 3.37 -5.01
N LEU A 15 -7.44 3.81 -6.27
CA LEU A 15 -7.59 2.92 -7.42
C LEU A 15 -6.38 1.98 -7.57
N GLU A 16 -5.17 2.50 -7.36
CA GLU A 16 -3.95 1.69 -7.35
C GLU A 16 -3.98 0.60 -6.27
N LEU A 17 -4.42 0.95 -5.05
CA LEU A 17 -4.58 -0.01 -3.95
C LEU A 17 -5.62 -1.07 -4.29
N LEU A 18 -6.80 -0.67 -4.80
CA LEU A 18 -7.85 -1.61 -5.20
C LEU A 18 -7.38 -2.55 -6.31
N GLN A 19 -6.60 -2.06 -7.28
CA GLN A 19 -6.04 -2.87 -8.35
C GLN A 19 -4.94 -3.82 -7.86
N ALA A 20 -4.18 -3.44 -6.82
CA ALA A 20 -3.23 -4.32 -6.17
C ALA A 20 -3.97 -5.43 -5.39
N LEU A 21 -5.04 -5.08 -4.67
CA LEU A 21 -5.86 -6.04 -3.94
C LEU A 21 -6.55 -7.04 -4.86
N SER A 22 -7.15 -6.59 -5.97
CA SER A 22 -7.82 -7.50 -6.91
C SER A 22 -6.89 -8.56 -7.49
N ARG A 23 -5.60 -8.23 -7.66
CA ARG A 23 -4.58 -9.14 -8.18
C ARG A 23 -3.98 -10.08 -7.14
N ASN A 24 -3.97 -9.69 -5.87
CA ASN A 24 -3.25 -10.41 -4.81
C ASN A 24 -4.15 -10.96 -3.70
N CYS A 25 -5.45 -10.66 -3.73
CA CYS A 25 -6.37 -11.19 -2.72
C CYS A 25 -6.65 -12.69 -2.94
N SER A 26 -6.86 -13.39 -1.83
CA SER A 26 -7.27 -14.80 -1.81
C SER A 26 -8.74 -14.97 -1.39
N CYS A 27 -9.55 -13.91 -1.52
CA CYS A 27 -10.98 -13.99 -1.21
C CYS A 27 -11.66 -14.99 -2.12
N VAL A 28 -12.52 -15.83 -1.55
CA VAL A 28 -13.39 -16.71 -2.34
C VAL A 28 -14.71 -15.97 -2.57
N VAL A 29 -15.10 -15.86 -3.84
CA VAL A 29 -16.36 -15.26 -4.27
C VAL A 29 -17.14 -16.31 -5.06
N THR A 30 -18.44 -16.43 -4.80
CA THR A 30 -19.32 -17.33 -5.57
C THR A 30 -19.55 -16.79 -6.98
N ALA A 31 -20.10 -17.62 -7.87
CA ALA A 31 -20.50 -17.21 -9.22
C ALA A 31 -21.54 -16.07 -9.20
N GLU A 32 -22.33 -15.97 -8.13
CA GLU A 32 -23.32 -14.92 -7.90
C GLU A 32 -22.73 -13.64 -7.26
N GLY A 33 -21.41 -13.57 -7.09
CA GLY A 33 -20.72 -12.40 -6.53
C GLY A 33 -20.73 -12.32 -5.00
N VAL A 34 -21.18 -13.36 -4.31
CA VAL A 34 -21.21 -13.39 -2.83
C VAL A 34 -19.82 -13.75 -2.30
N ARG A 35 -19.27 -12.91 -1.41
CA ARG A 35 -17.97 -13.16 -0.76
C ARG A 35 -18.13 -14.20 0.35
N LEU A 36 -17.58 -15.39 0.14
CA LEU A 36 -17.61 -16.50 1.11
C LEU A 36 -16.52 -16.37 2.18
N SER A 37 -15.38 -15.78 1.83
CA SER A 37 -14.28 -15.55 2.76
C SER A 37 -13.61 -14.19 2.50
N THR A 38 -13.20 -13.55 3.59
CA THR A 38 -12.39 -12.33 3.54
C THR A 38 -10.95 -12.71 3.83
N CYS A 39 -10.03 -12.34 2.94
CA CYS A 39 -8.61 -12.57 3.17
C CYS A 39 -8.04 -11.58 4.19
N ALA A 40 -6.94 -11.95 4.84
CA ALA A 40 -6.27 -11.11 5.84
C ALA A 40 -5.98 -9.67 5.37
N PRO A 41 -5.56 -9.42 4.10
CA PRO A 41 -5.42 -8.05 3.60
C PRO A 41 -6.73 -7.24 3.63
N HIS A 42 -7.86 -7.81 3.20
CA HIS A 42 -9.14 -7.09 3.23
C HIS A 42 -9.61 -6.86 4.67
N GLU A 43 -9.43 -7.84 5.55
CA GLU A 43 -9.77 -7.71 6.97
C GLU A 43 -8.98 -6.58 7.61
N MET A 44 -7.65 -6.61 7.47
CA MET A 44 -6.74 -5.59 7.99
C MET A 44 -7.09 -4.20 7.45
N LEU A 45 -7.26 -4.03 6.14
CA LEU A 45 -7.56 -2.72 5.55
C LEU A 45 -8.94 -2.19 5.93
N SER A 46 -9.89 -3.07 6.24
CA SER A 46 -11.23 -2.66 6.66
C SER A 46 -11.35 -2.34 8.16
N SER A 47 -10.35 -2.69 8.96
CA SER A 47 -10.43 -2.63 10.43
C SER A 47 -9.28 -1.87 11.11
N ASP A 48 -8.14 -1.70 10.44
CA ASP A 48 -6.94 -1.06 11.00
C ASP A 48 -6.55 0.20 10.20
N GLN A 49 -6.77 1.36 10.82
CA GLN A 49 -6.37 2.66 10.29
C GLN A 49 -4.86 2.75 10.06
N ARG A 50 -4.06 2.18 10.97
CA ARG A 50 -2.59 2.27 10.90
C ARG A 50 -2.06 1.48 9.70
N ALA A 51 -2.72 0.38 9.34
CA ALA A 51 -2.36 -0.40 8.17
C ALA A 51 -2.57 0.39 6.87
N ILE A 52 -3.71 1.08 6.73
CA ILE A 52 -3.98 1.95 5.57
C ILE A 52 -2.99 3.11 5.51
N ASP A 53 -2.81 3.83 6.63
CA ASP A 53 -1.92 4.99 6.65
C ASP A 53 -0.46 4.59 6.38
N GLY A 54 -0.02 3.44 6.90
CA GLY A 54 1.31 2.90 6.66
C GLY A 54 1.56 2.52 5.20
N LEU A 55 0.59 1.88 4.54
CA LEU A 55 0.69 1.54 3.11
C LEU A 55 0.71 2.79 2.23
N LEU A 56 -0.13 3.77 2.56
CA LEU A 56 -0.17 5.05 1.84
C LEU A 56 1.16 5.80 1.99
N PHE A 57 1.71 5.85 3.20
CA PHE A 57 3.03 6.41 3.45
C PHE A 57 4.11 5.69 2.62
N ALA A 58 4.16 4.36 2.70
CA ALA A 58 5.12 3.55 1.96
C ALA A 58 5.02 3.78 0.44
N ARG A 59 3.79 3.87 -0.10
CA ARG A 59 3.54 4.17 -1.52
C ARG A 59 4.18 5.50 -1.94
N ARG A 60 4.03 6.55 -1.13
CA ARG A 60 4.56 7.89 -1.42
C ARG A 60 6.08 7.97 -1.39
N ILE A 61 6.73 7.17 -0.53
CA ILE A 61 8.20 7.15 -0.44
C ILE A 61 8.85 6.07 -1.32
N ALA A 62 8.09 5.16 -1.92
CA ALA A 62 8.63 4.02 -2.67
C ALA A 62 9.48 4.41 -3.87
N SER A 63 9.19 5.54 -4.54
CA SER A 63 10.06 6.06 -5.60
C SER A 63 11.40 6.53 -5.05
N ARG A 64 11.37 7.32 -3.97
CA ARG A 64 12.55 7.82 -3.28
C ARG A 64 13.45 6.68 -2.80
N LEU A 65 12.89 5.70 -2.10
CA LEU A 65 13.65 4.55 -1.59
C LEU A 65 14.32 3.77 -2.73
N ARG A 66 13.61 3.54 -3.84
CA ARG A 66 14.21 2.88 -5.01
C ARG A 66 15.32 3.72 -5.65
N SER A 67 15.14 5.03 -5.73
CA SER A 67 16.20 5.90 -6.26
C SER A 67 17.44 5.90 -5.37
N GLU A 68 17.28 5.99 -4.06
CA GLU A 68 18.39 5.96 -3.10
C GLU A 68 19.14 4.61 -3.11
N GLU A 69 18.44 3.49 -3.26
CA GLU A 69 19.05 2.14 -3.31
C GLU A 69 19.86 1.91 -4.59
N PHE A 70 19.32 2.29 -5.76
CA PHE A 70 19.92 1.96 -7.07
C PHE A 70 20.75 3.08 -7.68
N HIS A 71 20.62 4.31 -7.17
CA HIS A 71 21.41 5.46 -7.58
C HIS A 71 21.89 6.19 -6.32
N PRO A 72 22.77 5.57 -5.51
CA PRO A 72 23.39 6.29 -4.42
C PRO A 72 24.06 7.51 -5.04
N ALA A 73 23.65 8.72 -4.61
CA ALA A 73 24.32 9.93 -5.01
C ALA A 73 25.81 9.68 -4.80
N GLN A 74 26.62 9.82 -5.85
CA GLN A 74 28.07 9.68 -5.74
C GLN A 74 28.46 10.65 -4.65
N SER A 75 28.76 10.15 -3.45
CA SER A 75 29.35 10.95 -2.39
C SER A 75 30.62 11.48 -3.01
N GLU A 76 30.62 12.76 -3.37
CA GLU A 76 31.81 13.51 -3.66
C GLU A 76 32.73 13.32 -2.45
N VAL A 77 33.63 12.35 -2.58
CA VAL A 77 34.90 12.36 -1.88
C VAL A 77 35.62 13.56 -2.48
N VAL A 78 35.27 14.76 -2.01
CA VAL A 78 36.14 15.92 -2.12
C VAL A 78 37.32 15.59 -1.23
N ALA A 79 38.27 14.87 -1.80
CA ALA A 79 39.62 14.77 -1.30
C ALA A 79 40.24 16.17 -1.43
N SER A 80 40.06 16.99 -0.41
CA SER A 80 40.88 18.18 -0.21
C SER A 80 42.28 17.70 0.18
N SER A 81 43.21 17.73 -0.78
CA SER A 81 44.66 17.69 -0.55
C SER A 81 45.21 19.11 -0.52
#